data_AF-A0A5V5DSA4-F1
#
_entry.id   AF-A0A5V5DSA4-F1
#
_cell.length_a   1.000
_cell.length_b   1.000
_cell.length_c   1.000
_cell.angle_alpha   90.00
_cell.angle_beta   90.00
_cell.angle_gamma   90.00
#
_symmetry.space_group_name_H-M   'P 1'
#
loop_
_entity.id
_entity.type
_entity.pdbx_description
1 polymer ?
#
loop_
_entity_poly.entity_id
_entity_poly.type
_entity_poly.pdbx_seq_one_letter_code
_entity_poly.pdbx_strand_id
1 'polypeptide(L)'
;LAARGRPAKSVFTVHNLAYQGMFYAKHMDDIELPWSFFNMHGLEFNGQLSFLKAGLYYADHITAVSPTYAREITEPQFAYGMEGLLRQRHLEGRLSGILNGVDEKIWNPESDLLLASRYTRDTLEEKAENKRQLQIAMGLKVNDKVPLFAVVSRLTNQKGLDLVLEALPGLLEQGGQLALLGAGDPVLQEGFLAAAAEHPGQVGVQIGYHEAFSHRIMGGADVILVPSRFEPCGLTQLYGLKYGTLPLVRRTGGLADTVSDSSLENLADGIASGFVFEDSNAWSLLRAIRRAFVLWSRPSLWRFVQRQAMAMDFSWQVAAKSYRELYYRLK
;
A
#
# COMPACT_ATOMS: atom_id res chain seq x y z
N LEU A 1 28.16 9.24 10.14
CA LEU A 1 29.09 8.16 9.71
C LEU A 1 30.15 8.66 8.72
N ALA A 2 29.76 9.21 7.56
CA ALA A 2 30.71 9.72 6.56
C ALA A 2 31.69 10.78 7.11
N ALA A 3 31.18 11.78 7.85
CA ALA A 3 32.01 12.82 8.47
C ALA A 3 33.00 12.32 9.55
N ARG A 4 32.86 11.07 10.00
CA ARG A 4 33.69 10.47 11.07
C ARG A 4 34.54 9.31 10.55
N GLY A 5 34.79 9.24 9.24
CA GLY A 5 35.64 8.20 8.65
C GLY A 5 34.98 6.81 8.54
N ARG A 6 33.64 6.75 8.50
CA ARG A 6 32.85 5.50 8.33
C ARG A 6 33.23 4.39 9.33
N PRO A 7 33.08 4.63 10.66
CA PRO A 7 33.43 3.63 11.68
C PRO A 7 32.53 2.38 11.65
N ALA A 8 31.41 2.43 10.94
CA ALA A 8 30.52 1.32 10.66
C ALA A 8 29.90 1.49 9.26
N LYS A 9 29.44 0.37 8.69
CA LYS A 9 28.68 0.36 7.43
C LYS A 9 27.25 0.84 7.66
N SER A 10 26.64 1.35 6.60
CA SER A 10 25.33 1.99 6.61
C SER A 10 24.48 1.54 5.43
N VAL A 11 23.26 1.13 5.75
CA VAL A 11 22.20 0.91 4.76
C VAL A 11 21.13 1.96 5.00
N PHE A 12 20.67 2.62 3.94
CA PHE A 12 19.58 3.60 4.01
C PHE A 12 18.36 3.08 3.25
N THR A 13 17.29 2.73 3.95
CA THR A 13 16.04 2.27 3.34
C THR A 13 15.11 3.45 3.05
N VAL A 14 14.72 3.62 1.79
CA VAL A 14 13.69 4.58 1.38
C VAL A 14 12.32 3.94 1.55
N HIS A 15 11.56 4.42 2.53
CA HIS A 15 10.15 4.03 2.72
C HIS A 15 9.19 4.87 1.88
N ASN A 16 9.52 6.14 1.61
CA ASN A 16 8.75 7.02 0.73
C ASN A 16 9.62 8.19 0.26
N LEU A 17 9.94 8.24 -1.03
CA LEU A 17 10.84 9.23 -1.60
C LEU A 17 10.21 10.64 -1.74
N ALA A 18 8.88 10.76 -1.66
CA ALA A 18 8.20 12.05 -1.76
C ALA A 18 8.48 12.98 -0.57
N TYR A 19 8.94 12.44 0.57
CA TYR A 19 9.29 13.22 1.76
C TYR A 19 10.81 13.46 1.80
N GLN A 20 11.23 14.60 1.27
CA GLN A 20 12.65 14.88 1.01
C GLN A 20 13.41 15.51 2.19
N GLY A 21 12.70 15.95 3.24
CA GLY A 21 13.30 16.56 4.44
C GLY A 21 14.11 17.81 4.09
N MET A 22 13.42 18.81 3.55
CA MET A 22 14.03 20.04 3.00
C MET A 22 14.22 21.10 4.07
N PHE A 23 15.44 21.65 4.18
CA PHE A 23 15.79 22.72 5.11
C PHE A 23 16.66 23.78 4.42
N TYR A 24 16.59 25.03 4.88
CA TYR A 24 17.46 26.09 4.35
C TYR A 24 18.94 25.81 4.61
N ALA A 25 19.81 26.18 3.66
CA ALA A 25 21.26 25.99 3.72
C ALA A 25 21.92 26.54 4.99
N LYS A 26 21.38 27.65 5.54
CA LYS A 26 21.88 28.26 6.79
C LYS A 26 21.93 27.28 7.96
N HIS A 27 21.09 26.24 7.97
CA HIS A 27 21.08 25.24 9.04
C HIS A 27 22.30 24.31 9.01
N MET A 28 23.22 24.43 8.03
CA MET A 28 24.53 23.80 8.11
C MET A 28 25.30 24.22 9.36
N ASP A 29 25.13 25.48 9.80
CA ASP A 29 25.75 26.01 11.02
C ASP A 29 25.17 25.38 12.30
N ASP A 30 23.98 24.79 12.22
CA ASP A 30 23.24 24.26 13.38
C ASP A 30 23.41 22.74 13.57
N ILE A 31 23.95 22.01 12.59
CA ILE A 31 23.91 20.52 12.56
C ILE A 31 25.30 19.85 12.66
N GLU A 32 26.35 20.62 12.95
CA GLU A 32 27.72 20.15 13.19
C GLU A 32 28.29 19.25 12.08
N LEU A 33 27.93 19.53 10.82
CA LEU A 33 28.50 18.85 9.64
C LEU A 33 29.56 19.73 8.98
N PRO A 34 30.59 19.13 8.35
CA PRO A 34 31.53 19.90 7.55
C PRO A 34 30.80 20.67 6.45
N TRP A 35 31.05 21.96 6.30
CA TRP A 35 30.45 22.79 5.25
C TRP A 35 30.67 22.23 3.83
N SER A 36 31.77 21.49 3.62
CA SER A 36 32.04 20.78 2.36
C SER A 36 31.01 19.71 1.99
N PHE A 37 30.16 19.28 2.93
CA PHE A 37 29.07 18.34 2.65
C PHE A 37 27.91 19.02 1.93
N PHE A 38 27.78 20.35 2.04
CA PHE A 38 26.81 21.13 1.29
C PHE A 38 27.26 21.31 -0.17
N ASN A 39 27.09 20.25 -0.94
CA ASN A 39 27.47 20.17 -2.34
C ASN A 39 26.52 19.20 -3.09
N MET A 40 26.38 19.37 -4.41
CA MET A 40 25.62 18.47 -5.28
C MET A 40 26.08 17.00 -5.11
N HIS A 41 27.40 16.80 -4.97
CA HIS A 41 28.03 15.55 -4.56
C HIS A 41 28.07 15.41 -3.02
N GLY A 42 26.92 15.61 -2.40
CA GLY A 42 26.72 15.63 -0.96
C GLY A 42 25.23 15.71 -0.62
N LEU A 43 24.89 16.46 0.43
CA LEU A 43 23.52 16.59 0.95
C LEU A 43 22.73 17.77 0.37
N GLU A 44 23.33 18.56 -0.52
CA GLU A 44 22.64 19.66 -1.19
C GLU A 44 21.69 19.12 -2.26
N PHE A 45 20.51 19.74 -2.32
CA PHE A 45 19.49 19.49 -3.33
C PHE A 45 18.67 20.77 -3.55
N ASN A 46 18.67 21.30 -4.78
CA ASN A 46 17.95 22.52 -5.17
C ASN A 46 18.26 23.75 -4.30
N GLY A 47 19.53 23.96 -3.95
CA GLY A 47 20.01 25.06 -3.10
C GLY A 47 19.68 24.89 -1.62
N GLN A 48 19.16 23.74 -1.22
CA GLN A 48 18.72 23.44 0.14
C GLN A 48 19.41 22.19 0.69
N LEU A 49 19.30 22.00 2.00
CA LEU A 49 19.66 20.75 2.66
C LEU A 49 18.53 19.75 2.45
N SER A 50 18.86 18.53 2.05
CA SER A 50 17.91 17.42 2.03
C SER A 50 18.45 16.26 2.86
N PHE A 51 17.72 15.91 3.92
CA PHE A 51 18.05 14.74 4.74
C PHE A 51 17.93 13.44 3.94
N LEU A 52 16.96 13.39 3.02
CA LEU A 52 16.83 12.26 2.09
C LEU A 52 18.06 12.18 1.17
N LYS A 53 18.45 13.28 0.53
CA LYS A 53 19.64 13.35 -0.33
C LYS A 53 20.90 12.91 0.42
N ALA A 54 21.07 13.34 1.66
CA ALA A 54 22.17 12.93 2.52
C ALA A 54 22.20 11.40 2.72
N GLY A 55 21.06 10.80 3.09
CA GLY A 55 20.92 9.36 3.26
C GLY A 55 21.28 8.57 2.00
N LEU A 56 20.72 8.97 0.86
CA LEU A 56 20.99 8.36 -0.45
C LEU A 56 22.46 8.51 -0.87
N TYR A 57 23.03 9.70 -0.68
CA TYR A 57 24.37 9.98 -1.18
C TYR A 57 25.44 9.26 -0.35
N TYR A 58 25.34 9.29 0.98
CA TYR A 58 26.40 8.85 1.88
C TYR A 58 26.33 7.38 2.29
N ALA A 59 25.18 6.71 2.17
CA ALA A 59 25.03 5.30 2.56
C ALA A 59 25.93 4.35 1.76
N ASP A 60 26.38 3.27 2.39
CA ASP A 60 27.15 2.23 1.68
C ASP A 60 26.25 1.45 0.72
N HIS A 61 24.99 1.23 1.10
CA HIS A 61 23.95 0.65 0.24
C HIS A 61 22.60 1.34 0.47
N ILE A 62 21.78 1.45 -0.57
CA ILE A 62 20.40 1.94 -0.49
C ILE A 62 19.47 0.76 -0.66
N THR A 63 18.43 0.70 0.16
CA THR A 63 17.33 -0.24 -0.01
C THR A 63 16.05 0.52 -0.28
N ALA A 64 15.14 -0.05 -1.06
CA ALA A 64 13.76 0.40 -1.15
C ALA A 64 12.83 -0.71 -0.65
N VAL A 65 11.62 -0.36 -0.26
CA VAL A 65 10.69 -1.29 0.41
C VAL A 65 9.90 -2.21 -0.52
N SER A 66 10.24 -2.24 -1.82
CA SER A 66 9.83 -3.30 -2.75
C SER A 66 10.80 -3.40 -3.95
N PRO A 67 10.88 -4.57 -4.61
CA PRO A 67 11.68 -4.74 -5.83
C PRO A 67 11.31 -3.80 -6.98
N THR A 68 10.02 -3.64 -7.28
CA THR A 68 9.56 -2.72 -8.35
C THR A 68 9.81 -1.28 -7.96
N TYR A 69 9.55 -0.88 -6.71
CA TYR A 69 9.80 0.50 -6.29
C TYR A 69 11.29 0.88 -6.37
N ALA A 70 12.19 -0.05 -6.06
CA ALA A 70 13.64 0.17 -6.24
C ALA A 70 14.03 0.49 -7.69
N ARG A 71 13.27 -0.03 -8.67
CA ARG A 71 13.46 0.30 -10.09
C ARG A 71 12.79 1.63 -10.44
N GLU A 72 11.54 1.81 -10.02
CA GLU A 72 10.75 3.02 -10.28
C GLU A 72 11.47 4.29 -9.81
N ILE A 73 12.11 4.29 -8.64
CA ILE A 73 12.84 5.47 -8.13
C ILE A 73 14.10 5.85 -8.94
N THR A 74 14.45 5.09 -9.98
CA THR A 74 15.49 5.46 -10.95
C THR A 74 14.92 6.25 -12.14
N GLU A 75 13.61 6.45 -12.18
CA GLU A 75 12.87 7.18 -13.20
C GLU A 75 12.40 8.55 -12.65
N PRO A 76 12.46 9.64 -13.43
CA PRO A 76 12.06 10.98 -12.97
C PRO A 76 10.65 11.04 -12.37
N GLN A 77 9.72 10.23 -12.91
CA GLN A 77 8.32 10.16 -12.48
C GLN A 77 8.15 9.86 -10.98
N PHE A 78 9.04 9.04 -10.41
CA PHE A 78 8.96 8.62 -9.01
C PHE A 78 10.10 9.18 -8.15
N ALA A 79 11.11 9.76 -8.78
CA ALA A 79 12.35 10.18 -8.13
C ALA A 79 12.39 11.65 -7.69
N TYR A 80 11.55 12.49 -8.30
CA TYR A 80 11.43 13.92 -7.97
C TYR A 80 12.79 14.67 -7.98
N GLY A 81 13.67 14.36 -8.95
CA GLY A 81 15.00 14.96 -9.10
C GLY A 81 16.15 14.14 -8.51
N MET A 82 15.87 13.02 -7.84
CA MET A 82 16.89 12.12 -7.26
C MET A 82 17.33 11.01 -8.22
N GLU A 83 16.71 10.90 -9.40
CA GLU A 83 16.88 9.76 -10.32
C GLU A 83 18.32 9.60 -10.80
N GLY A 84 19.05 10.71 -11.01
CA GLY A 84 20.44 10.66 -11.44
C GLY A 84 21.32 9.96 -10.40
N LEU A 85 21.17 10.33 -9.13
CA LEU A 85 21.87 9.72 -8.01
C LEU A 85 21.47 8.24 -7.84
N LEU A 86 20.18 7.94 -7.90
CA LEU A 86 19.66 6.59 -7.71
C LEU A 86 20.06 5.65 -8.86
N ARG A 87 20.05 6.13 -10.10
CA ARG A 87 20.56 5.39 -11.26
C ARG A 87 22.05 5.13 -11.14
N GLN A 88 22.84 6.12 -10.69
CA GLN A 88 24.26 5.90 -10.41
C GLN A 88 24.44 4.79 -9.35
N ARG A 89 23.71 4.85 -8.24
CA ARG A 89 23.78 3.83 -7.18
C ARG A 89 23.33 2.46 -7.66
N HIS A 90 22.35 2.40 -8.56
CA HIS A 90 21.92 1.15 -9.19
C HIS A 90 23.03 0.53 -10.05
N LEU A 91 23.69 1.32 -10.91
CA LEU A 91 24.81 0.86 -11.74
C LEU A 91 26.02 0.40 -10.90
N GLU A 92 26.22 1.01 -9.73
CA GLU A 92 27.24 0.60 -8.76
C GLU A 92 26.86 -0.68 -7.98
N GLY A 93 25.68 -1.27 -8.19
CA GLY A 93 25.18 -2.41 -7.43
C GLY A 93 24.83 -2.07 -5.97
N ARG A 94 24.52 -0.80 -5.69
CA ARG A 94 24.27 -0.23 -4.35
C ARG A 94 22.81 0.20 -4.14
N LEU A 95 21.89 -0.32 -4.95
CA LEU A 95 20.45 -0.13 -4.81
C LEU A 95 19.73 -1.46 -5.00
N SER A 96 18.92 -1.88 -4.02
CA SER A 96 18.08 -3.07 -4.12
C SER A 96 16.71 -2.87 -3.46
N GLY A 97 15.72 -3.68 -3.84
CA GLY A 97 14.42 -3.70 -3.20
C GLY A 97 14.27 -4.89 -2.26
N ILE A 98 13.77 -4.67 -1.05
CA ILE A 98 13.44 -5.73 -0.09
C ILE A 98 12.01 -5.47 0.37
N LEU A 99 11.10 -6.38 0.02
CA LEU A 99 9.68 -6.26 0.35
C LEU A 99 9.47 -6.32 1.87
N ASN A 100 8.53 -5.52 2.38
CA ASN A 100 8.12 -5.60 3.78
C ASN A 100 7.39 -6.91 4.09
N GLY A 101 7.37 -7.26 5.37
CA GLY A 101 6.49 -8.29 5.90
C GLY A 101 5.22 -7.73 6.58
N VAL A 102 4.37 -8.65 7.01
CA VAL A 102 3.20 -8.43 7.86
C VAL A 102 3.47 -9.02 9.23
N ASP A 103 3.11 -8.30 10.31
CA ASP A 103 3.18 -8.85 11.66
C ASP A 103 1.95 -9.74 11.92
N GLU A 104 2.16 -11.06 11.89
CA GLU A 104 1.11 -12.05 12.08
C GLU A 104 0.52 -12.06 13.50
N LYS A 105 1.18 -11.43 14.48
CA LYS A 105 0.62 -11.33 15.85
C LYS A 105 -0.54 -10.34 15.92
N ILE A 106 -0.58 -9.40 14.99
CA ILE A 106 -1.58 -8.33 14.92
C ILE A 106 -2.54 -8.64 13.77
N TRP A 107 -2.01 -8.88 12.57
CA TRP A 107 -2.79 -9.06 11.35
C TRP A 107 -2.94 -10.53 10.99
N ASN A 108 -3.84 -11.22 11.69
CA ASN A 108 -4.15 -12.61 11.41
C ASN A 108 -5.62 -12.95 11.77
N PRO A 109 -6.51 -13.20 10.78
CA PRO A 109 -7.92 -13.46 11.06
C PRO A 109 -8.17 -14.69 11.94
N GLU A 110 -7.18 -15.60 12.05
CA GLU A 110 -7.26 -16.81 12.86
C GLU A 110 -7.14 -16.51 14.37
N SER A 111 -6.50 -15.38 14.74
CA SER A 111 -6.20 -15.01 16.13
C SER A 111 -6.56 -13.57 16.49
N ASP A 112 -7.02 -12.77 15.53
CA ASP A 112 -7.38 -11.37 15.72
C ASP A 112 -8.57 -11.22 16.68
N LEU A 113 -8.31 -10.65 17.86
CA LEU A 113 -9.28 -10.44 18.92
C LEU A 113 -10.20 -9.23 18.65
N LEU A 114 -9.90 -8.43 17.63
CA LEU A 114 -10.69 -7.25 17.25
C LEU A 114 -11.84 -7.61 16.28
N LEU A 115 -11.86 -8.85 15.77
CA LEU A 115 -12.93 -9.38 14.94
C LEU A 115 -14.11 -9.88 15.77
N ALA A 116 -15.32 -9.76 15.21
CA ALA A 116 -16.52 -10.35 15.81
C ALA A 116 -16.49 -11.89 15.72
N SER A 117 -16.04 -12.42 14.57
CA SER A 117 -15.78 -13.84 14.36
C SER A 117 -14.39 -14.04 13.76
N ARG A 118 -13.57 -14.91 14.37
CA ARG A 118 -12.27 -15.32 13.81
C ARG A 118 -12.50 -16.41 12.78
N TYR A 119 -11.65 -16.46 11.77
CA TYR A 119 -11.78 -17.39 10.66
C TYR A 119 -10.43 -17.76 10.07
N THR A 120 -10.39 -18.87 9.35
CA THR A 120 -9.21 -19.36 8.65
C THR A 120 -9.45 -19.39 7.14
N ARG A 121 -8.40 -19.69 6.37
CA ARG A 121 -8.51 -19.94 4.92
C ARG A 121 -9.56 -21.01 4.57
N ASP A 122 -9.72 -21.98 5.46
CA ASP A 122 -10.58 -23.15 5.23
C ASP A 122 -11.96 -23.02 5.91
N THR A 123 -12.22 -21.91 6.63
CA THR A 123 -13.48 -21.62 7.33
C THR A 123 -14.04 -20.21 7.00
N LEU A 124 -13.86 -19.78 5.74
CA LEU A 124 -14.18 -18.42 5.28
C LEU A 124 -15.67 -18.02 5.41
N GLU A 125 -16.58 -18.97 5.60
CA GLU A 125 -17.98 -18.72 5.96
C GLU A 125 -18.15 -17.96 7.29
N GLU A 126 -17.25 -18.16 8.26
CA GLU A 126 -17.26 -17.45 9.54
C GLU A 126 -17.02 -15.94 9.39
N LYS A 127 -16.38 -15.53 8.28
CA LYS A 127 -16.19 -14.13 7.92
C LYS A 127 -17.51 -13.38 7.69
N ALA A 128 -18.60 -14.09 7.37
CA ALA A 128 -19.89 -13.48 7.07
C ALA A 128 -20.46 -12.65 8.24
N GLU A 129 -20.20 -13.07 9.49
CA GLU A 129 -20.64 -12.29 10.66
C GLU A 129 -19.88 -10.97 10.78
N ASN A 130 -18.58 -10.93 10.46
CA ASN A 130 -17.83 -9.68 10.42
C ASN A 130 -18.40 -8.72 9.37
N LYS A 131 -18.75 -9.22 8.18
CA LYS A 131 -19.39 -8.41 7.13
C LYS A 131 -20.72 -7.83 7.60
N ARG A 132 -21.57 -8.66 8.22
CA ARG A 132 -22.86 -8.23 8.77
C ARG A 132 -22.69 -7.14 9.82
N GLN A 133 -21.77 -7.32 10.78
CA GLN A 133 -21.49 -6.32 11.82
C GLN A 133 -20.89 -5.04 11.25
N LEU A 134 -20.02 -5.15 10.23
CA LEU A 134 -19.47 -3.99 9.53
C LEU A 134 -20.56 -3.19 8.81
N GLN A 135 -21.48 -3.87 8.12
CA GLN A 135 -22.62 -3.22 7.47
C GLN A 135 -23.47 -2.45 8.49
N ILE A 136 -23.78 -3.06 9.65
CA ILE A 136 -24.51 -2.39 10.73
C ILE A 136 -23.73 -1.17 11.24
N ALA A 137 -22.44 -1.34 11.56
CA ALA A 137 -21.61 -0.29 12.13
C ALA A 137 -21.45 0.93 11.21
N MET A 138 -21.46 0.70 9.89
CA MET A 138 -21.34 1.74 8.86
C MET A 138 -22.69 2.31 8.40
N GLY A 139 -23.81 1.87 8.97
CA GLY A 139 -25.14 2.28 8.54
C GLY A 139 -25.51 1.81 7.12
N LEU A 140 -24.85 0.76 6.64
CA LEU A 140 -25.09 0.14 5.34
C LEU A 140 -26.26 -0.84 5.41
N LYS A 141 -26.93 -1.06 4.28
CA LYS A 141 -27.93 -2.13 4.16
C LYS A 141 -27.27 -3.48 4.40
N VAL A 142 -27.74 -4.21 5.41
CA VAL A 142 -27.27 -5.57 5.70
C VAL A 142 -27.69 -6.50 4.56
N ASN A 143 -26.73 -6.99 3.79
CA ASN A 143 -26.96 -7.86 2.63
C ASN A 143 -25.69 -8.66 2.28
N ASP A 144 -25.77 -9.98 2.37
CA ASP A 144 -24.66 -10.89 2.07
C ASP A 144 -24.43 -11.08 0.56
N LYS A 145 -25.45 -10.79 -0.29
CA LYS A 145 -25.38 -10.96 -1.75
C LYS A 145 -24.67 -9.82 -2.48
N VAL A 146 -24.45 -8.69 -1.81
CA VAL A 146 -23.84 -7.49 -2.38
C VAL A 146 -22.36 -7.43 -2.01
N PRO A 147 -21.44 -7.15 -2.95
CA PRO A 147 -20.03 -6.97 -2.61
C PRO A 147 -19.80 -5.66 -1.85
N LEU A 148 -19.06 -5.74 -0.75
CA LEU A 148 -18.64 -4.61 0.07
C LEU A 148 -17.18 -4.26 -0.23
N PHE A 149 -16.99 -3.12 -0.89
CA PHE A 149 -15.67 -2.53 -1.13
C PHE A 149 -15.28 -1.68 0.08
N ALA A 150 -14.00 -1.68 0.40
CA ALA A 150 -13.46 -0.95 1.53
C ALA A 150 -12.25 -0.08 1.16
N VAL A 151 -12.04 0.96 1.95
CA VAL A 151 -10.82 1.78 1.96
C VAL A 151 -10.37 1.95 3.41
N VAL A 152 -9.10 1.65 3.68
CA VAL A 152 -8.41 2.01 4.92
C VAL A 152 -7.11 2.71 4.53
N SER A 153 -7.09 4.05 4.61
CA SER A 153 -5.98 4.80 4.02
C SER A 153 -5.82 6.21 4.58
N ARG A 154 -4.61 6.76 4.47
CA ARG A 154 -4.40 8.21 4.52
C ARG A 154 -5.06 8.85 3.31
N LEU A 155 -5.75 9.97 3.48
CA LEU A 155 -6.39 10.70 2.41
C LEU A 155 -5.39 11.70 1.81
N THR A 156 -4.63 11.26 0.81
CA THR A 156 -3.62 12.09 0.15
C THR A 156 -3.63 11.80 -1.35
N ASN A 157 -3.12 12.73 -2.17
CA ASN A 157 -3.02 12.54 -3.62
C ASN A 157 -2.26 11.25 -4.01
N GLN A 158 -1.26 10.85 -3.21
CA GLN A 158 -0.53 9.59 -3.38
C GLN A 158 -1.47 8.38 -3.52
N LYS A 159 -2.59 8.36 -2.79
CA LYS A 159 -3.46 7.19 -2.64
C LYS A 159 -4.55 7.06 -3.71
N GLY A 160 -4.67 8.04 -4.62
CA GLY A 160 -5.60 7.96 -5.75
C GLY A 160 -7.08 7.88 -5.36
N LEU A 161 -7.46 8.39 -4.19
CA LEU A 161 -8.83 8.21 -3.66
C LEU A 161 -9.86 9.17 -4.29
N ASP A 162 -9.39 10.24 -4.92
CA ASP A 162 -10.18 11.03 -5.86
C ASP A 162 -10.71 10.17 -7.02
N LEU A 163 -9.94 9.19 -7.51
CA LEU A 163 -10.41 8.25 -8.52
C LEU A 163 -11.55 7.37 -8.00
N VAL A 164 -11.57 7.06 -6.70
CA VAL A 164 -12.66 6.29 -6.08
C VAL A 164 -13.93 7.12 -6.02
N LEU A 165 -13.84 8.42 -5.68
CA LEU A 165 -15.00 9.32 -5.74
C LEU A 165 -15.56 9.41 -7.16
N GLU A 166 -14.71 9.57 -8.18
CA GLU A 166 -15.14 9.59 -9.58
C GLU A 166 -15.77 8.26 -10.05
N ALA A 167 -15.24 7.12 -9.59
CA ALA A 167 -15.74 5.79 -9.93
C ALA A 167 -16.95 5.35 -9.09
N LEU A 168 -17.28 6.07 -8.01
CA LEU A 168 -18.28 5.66 -7.04
C LEU A 168 -19.68 5.48 -7.65
N PRO A 169 -20.20 6.39 -8.50
CA PRO A 169 -21.51 6.18 -9.13
C PRO A 169 -21.60 4.86 -9.90
N GLY A 170 -20.54 4.50 -10.66
CA GLY A 170 -20.49 3.23 -11.39
C GLY A 170 -20.38 2.01 -10.48
N LEU A 171 -19.65 2.11 -9.35
CA LEU A 171 -19.61 1.06 -8.33
C LEU A 171 -21.00 0.82 -7.73
N LEU A 172 -21.73 1.89 -7.41
CA LEU A 172 -23.07 1.81 -6.82
C LEU A 172 -24.12 1.33 -7.83
N GLU A 173 -24.03 1.73 -9.10
CA GLU A 173 -24.91 1.28 -10.19
C GLU A 173 -24.85 -0.24 -10.37
N GLN A 174 -23.66 -0.84 -10.23
CA GLN A 174 -23.49 -2.29 -10.25
C GLN A 174 -23.98 -3.00 -8.97
N GLY A 175 -24.45 -2.24 -7.98
CA GLY A 175 -25.05 -2.74 -6.75
C GLY A 175 -24.07 -2.94 -5.59
N GLY A 176 -22.85 -2.38 -5.67
CA GLY A 176 -21.85 -2.47 -4.60
C GLY A 176 -22.12 -1.54 -3.42
N GLN A 177 -21.38 -1.77 -2.34
CA GLN A 177 -21.30 -0.86 -1.18
C GLN A 177 -19.86 -0.37 -0.99
N LEU A 178 -19.71 0.78 -0.35
CA LEU A 178 -18.41 1.33 0.06
C LEU A 178 -18.37 1.57 1.57
N ALA A 179 -17.33 1.07 2.24
CA ALA A 179 -16.96 1.42 3.60
C ALA A 179 -15.57 2.07 3.65
N LEU A 180 -15.47 3.34 4.04
CA LEU A 180 -14.20 4.05 4.10
C LEU A 180 -13.83 4.45 5.53
N LEU A 181 -12.57 4.22 5.89
CA LEU A 181 -11.89 4.77 7.05
C LEU A 181 -10.63 5.51 6.58
N GLY A 182 -10.50 6.80 6.94
CA GLY A 182 -9.29 7.54 6.60
C GLY A 182 -9.26 8.96 7.17
N ALA A 183 -8.08 9.57 7.14
CA ALA A 183 -7.85 10.96 7.53
C ALA A 183 -6.77 11.59 6.64
N GLY A 184 -6.86 12.91 6.40
CA GLY A 184 -5.88 13.65 5.62
C GLY A 184 -6.45 14.91 4.98
N ASP A 185 -6.36 14.98 3.66
CA ASP A 185 -6.78 16.11 2.84
C ASP A 185 -8.27 16.46 3.07
N PRO A 186 -8.60 17.70 3.46
CA PRO A 186 -9.98 18.12 3.69
C PRO A 186 -10.90 17.98 2.48
N VAL A 187 -10.41 18.17 1.25
CA VAL A 187 -11.22 18.02 0.04
C VAL A 187 -11.67 16.58 -0.14
N LEU A 188 -10.77 15.63 0.10
CA LEU A 188 -11.13 14.21 0.07
C LEU A 188 -12.08 13.84 1.21
N GLN A 189 -11.85 14.36 2.42
CA GLN A 189 -12.73 14.10 3.57
C GLN A 189 -14.16 14.58 3.30
N GLU A 190 -14.33 15.84 2.89
CA GLU A 190 -15.64 16.40 2.58
C GLU A 190 -16.28 15.69 1.38
N GLY A 191 -15.49 15.33 0.36
CA GLY A 191 -15.99 14.57 -0.79
C GLY A 191 -16.58 13.22 -0.39
N PHE A 192 -15.91 12.46 0.48
CA PHE A 192 -16.45 11.19 0.97
C PHE A 192 -17.62 11.37 1.94
N LEU A 193 -17.59 12.38 2.82
CA LEU A 193 -18.72 12.69 3.70
C LEU A 193 -19.98 13.08 2.90
N ALA A 194 -19.82 13.89 1.83
CA ALA A 194 -20.89 14.22 0.91
C ALA A 194 -21.44 12.97 0.21
N ALA A 195 -20.57 12.09 -0.28
CA ALA A 195 -20.99 10.83 -0.90
C ALA A 195 -21.75 9.90 0.08
N ALA A 196 -21.36 9.87 1.36
CA ALA A 196 -22.08 9.12 2.39
C ALA A 196 -23.47 9.72 2.68
N ALA A 197 -23.58 11.05 2.68
CA ALA A 197 -24.85 11.75 2.85
C ALA A 197 -25.79 11.57 1.65
N GLU A 198 -25.24 11.51 0.43
CA GLU A 198 -26.01 11.31 -0.82
C GLU A 198 -26.51 9.87 -0.98
N HIS A 199 -25.77 8.88 -0.46
CA HIS A 199 -26.07 7.46 -0.66
C HIS A 199 -26.19 6.66 0.66
N PRO A 200 -27.12 7.04 1.57
CA PRO A 200 -27.32 6.36 2.84
C PRO A 200 -27.69 4.88 2.61
N GLY A 201 -27.07 3.99 3.38
CA GLY A 201 -27.27 2.54 3.21
C GLY A 201 -26.39 1.89 2.14
N GLN A 202 -25.69 2.67 1.32
CA GLN A 202 -24.74 2.16 0.30
C GLN A 202 -23.30 2.65 0.52
N VAL A 203 -23.12 3.85 1.09
CA VAL A 203 -21.82 4.43 1.38
C VAL A 203 -21.74 4.77 2.87
N GLY A 204 -20.75 4.20 3.56
CA GLY A 204 -20.42 4.51 4.94
C GLY A 204 -19.01 5.08 5.03
N VAL A 205 -18.83 6.15 5.80
CA VAL A 205 -17.55 6.86 5.91
C VAL A 205 -17.27 7.20 7.36
N GLN A 206 -16.05 6.90 7.80
CA GLN A 206 -15.51 7.33 9.08
C GLN A 206 -14.22 8.12 8.85
N ILE A 207 -14.24 9.40 9.23
CA ILE A 207 -13.05 10.25 9.17
C ILE A 207 -12.27 10.14 10.48
N GLY A 208 -10.98 9.85 10.39
CA GLY A 208 -10.10 9.72 11.54
C GLY A 208 -9.15 8.52 11.44
N TYR A 209 -8.40 8.32 12.53
CA TYR A 209 -7.53 7.15 12.70
C TYR A 209 -8.10 6.24 13.79
N HIS A 210 -8.49 5.02 13.41
CA HIS A 210 -9.11 4.06 14.31
C HIS A 210 -8.57 2.64 14.07
N GLU A 211 -7.51 2.26 14.78
CA GLU A 211 -6.84 0.95 14.63
C GLU A 211 -7.82 -0.22 14.79
N ALA A 212 -8.58 -0.28 15.89
CA ALA A 212 -9.53 -1.36 16.09
C ALA A 212 -10.65 -1.41 15.03
N PHE A 213 -10.92 -0.30 14.34
CA PHE A 213 -11.90 -0.28 13.27
C PHE A 213 -11.31 -0.70 11.92
N SER A 214 -10.02 -0.44 11.66
CA SER A 214 -9.35 -0.94 10.45
C SER A 214 -9.35 -2.47 10.40
N HIS A 215 -9.12 -3.14 11.52
CA HIS A 215 -9.23 -4.60 11.64
C HIS A 215 -10.64 -5.11 11.30
N ARG A 216 -11.69 -4.47 11.84
CA ARG A 216 -13.09 -4.83 11.56
C ARG A 216 -13.46 -4.61 10.10
N ILE A 217 -12.97 -3.54 9.48
CA ILE A 217 -13.11 -3.32 8.04
C ILE A 217 -12.40 -4.42 7.25
N MET A 218 -11.14 -4.70 7.59
CA MET A 218 -10.34 -5.72 6.90
C MET A 218 -10.97 -7.11 6.99
N GLY A 219 -11.51 -7.48 8.15
CA GLY A 219 -12.17 -8.77 8.37
C GLY A 219 -13.62 -8.85 7.90
N GLY A 220 -14.26 -7.74 7.57
CA GLY A 220 -15.67 -7.71 7.13
C GLY A 220 -15.88 -7.39 5.65
N ALA A 221 -14.93 -6.73 4.99
CA ALA A 221 -15.06 -6.36 3.59
C ALA A 221 -14.79 -7.54 2.63
N ASP A 222 -15.28 -7.40 1.39
CA ASP A 222 -15.01 -8.35 0.31
C ASP A 222 -13.81 -7.92 -0.54
N VAL A 223 -13.68 -6.61 -0.79
CA VAL A 223 -12.59 -6.00 -1.58
C VAL A 223 -11.97 -4.85 -0.83
N ILE A 224 -10.63 -4.72 -0.85
CA ILE A 224 -9.92 -3.54 -0.36
C ILE A 224 -9.35 -2.74 -1.56
N LEU A 225 -9.75 -1.49 -1.68
CA LEU A 225 -9.31 -0.58 -2.74
C LEU A 225 -7.98 0.08 -2.35
N VAL A 226 -6.96 -0.10 -3.18
CA VAL A 226 -5.65 0.58 -3.05
C VAL A 226 -5.22 1.17 -4.41
N PRO A 227 -5.90 2.23 -4.90
CA PRO A 227 -5.72 2.77 -6.26
C PRO A 227 -4.56 3.78 -6.35
N SER A 228 -3.47 3.53 -5.62
CA SER A 228 -2.39 4.49 -5.40
C SER A 228 -1.75 4.98 -6.71
N ARG A 229 -1.40 6.28 -6.76
CA ARG A 229 -0.58 6.93 -7.81
C ARG A 229 0.89 6.52 -7.73
N PHE A 230 1.37 6.19 -6.54
CA PHE A 230 2.61 5.46 -6.33
C PHE A 230 2.53 4.79 -4.95
N GLU A 231 3.11 3.61 -4.82
CA GLU A 231 3.06 2.87 -3.57
C GLU A 231 4.37 2.12 -3.31
N PRO A 232 5.26 2.67 -2.46
CA PRO A 232 6.57 2.08 -2.22
C PRO A 232 6.52 0.59 -1.85
N CYS A 233 5.53 0.21 -1.05
CA CYS A 233 5.23 -1.18 -0.72
C CYS A 233 3.71 -1.37 -0.69
N GLY A 234 3.06 -0.61 0.21
CA GLY A 234 1.66 -0.84 0.60
C GLY A 234 1.60 -2.00 1.59
N LEU A 235 0.93 -1.78 2.73
CA LEU A 235 0.68 -2.86 3.70
C LEU A 235 -0.80 -3.27 3.70
N THR A 236 -1.70 -2.33 3.42
CA THR A 236 -3.15 -2.56 3.42
C THR A 236 -3.57 -3.68 2.45
N GLN A 237 -2.93 -3.79 1.28
CA GLN A 237 -3.22 -4.89 0.34
C GLN A 237 -2.69 -6.23 0.85
N LEU A 238 -1.57 -6.25 1.58
CA LEU A 238 -1.05 -7.47 2.21
C LEU A 238 -1.98 -7.97 3.31
N TYR A 239 -2.53 -7.03 4.09
CA TYR A 239 -3.57 -7.35 5.07
C TYR A 239 -4.82 -7.89 4.35
N GLY A 240 -5.23 -7.28 3.23
CA GLY A 240 -6.32 -7.80 2.40
C GLY A 240 -6.12 -9.24 1.98
N LEU A 241 -4.93 -9.56 1.44
CA LEU A 241 -4.56 -10.93 1.05
C LEU A 241 -4.68 -11.89 2.24
N LYS A 242 -4.05 -11.55 3.38
CA LYS A 242 -4.08 -12.37 4.60
C LYS A 242 -5.50 -12.58 5.16
N TYR A 243 -6.38 -11.60 5.02
CA TYR A 243 -7.77 -11.64 5.51
C TYR A 243 -8.77 -12.18 4.47
N GLY A 244 -8.32 -12.56 3.27
CA GLY A 244 -9.22 -12.98 2.18
C GLY A 244 -10.18 -11.88 1.74
N THR A 245 -9.78 -10.63 1.90
CA THR A 245 -10.43 -9.42 1.38
C THR A 245 -9.65 -9.01 0.14
N LEU A 246 -10.16 -9.37 -1.04
CA LEU A 246 -9.35 -9.34 -2.26
C LEU A 246 -8.89 -7.91 -2.56
N PRO A 247 -7.58 -7.67 -2.73
CA PRO A 247 -7.11 -6.34 -3.05
C PRO A 247 -7.42 -5.99 -4.51
N LEU A 248 -7.90 -4.77 -4.72
CA LEU A 248 -8.00 -4.13 -6.03
C LEU A 248 -7.02 -2.96 -6.06
N VAL A 249 -5.99 -3.09 -6.88
CA VAL A 249 -4.80 -2.23 -6.83
C VAL A 249 -4.45 -1.66 -8.19
N ARG A 250 -3.72 -0.54 -8.21
CA ARG A 250 -2.99 -0.13 -9.41
C ARG A 250 -1.65 -0.85 -9.50
N ARG A 251 -1.20 -1.21 -10.70
CA ARG A 251 0.13 -1.80 -10.94
C ARG A 251 1.23 -0.75 -10.79
N THR A 252 1.70 -0.54 -9.56
CA THR A 252 2.83 0.33 -9.23
C THR A 252 3.50 -0.10 -7.93
N GLY A 253 4.81 0.10 -7.84
CA GLY A 253 5.64 -0.22 -6.67
C GLY A 253 5.35 -1.59 -6.08
N GLY A 254 5.19 -1.68 -4.76
CA GLY A 254 4.95 -2.96 -4.10
C GLY A 254 3.59 -3.59 -4.39
N LEU A 255 2.61 -2.85 -4.90
CA LEU A 255 1.33 -3.42 -5.32
C LEU A 255 1.54 -4.36 -6.50
N ALA A 256 2.40 -3.96 -7.45
CA ALA A 256 2.79 -4.79 -8.59
C ALA A 256 3.61 -6.03 -8.20
N ASP A 257 4.34 -5.96 -7.08
CA ASP A 257 5.13 -7.08 -6.56
C ASP A 257 4.29 -8.10 -5.77
N THR A 258 3.04 -7.77 -5.40
CA THR A 258 2.30 -8.51 -4.35
C THR A 258 0.90 -8.97 -4.74
N VAL A 259 0.30 -8.41 -5.80
CA VAL A 259 -1.05 -8.80 -6.24
C VAL A 259 -1.00 -9.36 -7.65
N SER A 260 -1.49 -10.58 -7.80
CA SER A 260 -1.65 -11.24 -9.09
C SER A 260 -3.08 -11.05 -9.58
N ASP A 261 -3.22 -10.46 -10.77
CA ASP A 261 -4.51 -10.15 -11.35
C ASP A 261 -5.36 -11.41 -11.60
N SER A 262 -6.69 -11.29 -11.51
CA SER A 262 -7.64 -12.35 -11.86
C SER A 262 -7.83 -12.48 -13.39
N SER A 263 -6.74 -12.53 -14.14
CA SER A 263 -6.72 -12.82 -15.57
C SER A 263 -6.93 -14.32 -15.84
N LEU A 264 -7.19 -14.70 -17.10
CA LEU A 264 -7.51 -16.08 -17.46
C LEU A 264 -6.34 -17.03 -17.17
N GLU A 265 -5.13 -16.60 -17.51
CA GLU A 265 -3.88 -17.30 -17.28
C GLU A 265 -3.60 -17.47 -15.78
N ASN A 266 -3.71 -16.42 -14.98
CA ASN A 266 -3.45 -16.50 -13.54
C ASN A 266 -4.48 -17.35 -12.79
N LEU A 267 -5.72 -17.37 -13.27
CA LEU A 267 -6.76 -18.27 -12.75
C LEU A 267 -6.45 -19.74 -13.10
N ALA A 268 -6.00 -20.00 -14.32
CA ALA A 268 -5.63 -21.35 -14.76
C ALA A 268 -4.40 -21.89 -14.01
N ASP A 269 -3.40 -21.04 -13.79
CA ASP A 269 -2.17 -21.39 -13.07
C ASP A 269 -2.35 -21.40 -11.54
N GLY A 270 -3.52 -20.98 -11.04
CA GLY A 270 -3.84 -20.94 -9.63
C GLY A 270 -3.05 -19.92 -8.83
N ILE A 271 -2.62 -18.83 -9.46
CA ILE A 271 -1.83 -17.76 -8.84
C ILE A 271 -2.61 -16.45 -8.65
N ALA A 272 -3.82 -16.32 -9.21
CA ALA A 272 -4.67 -15.13 -9.06
C ALA A 272 -5.00 -14.86 -7.58
N SER A 273 -4.81 -13.60 -7.14
CA SER A 273 -5.00 -13.19 -5.74
C SER A 273 -5.73 -11.86 -5.56
N GLY A 274 -6.08 -11.16 -6.64
CA GLY A 274 -6.83 -9.90 -6.57
C GLY A 274 -7.17 -9.33 -7.94
N PHE A 275 -7.25 -8.00 -8.02
CA PHE A 275 -7.58 -7.27 -9.24
C PHE A 275 -6.57 -6.14 -9.46
N VAL A 276 -6.06 -6.00 -10.67
CA VAL A 276 -5.02 -5.03 -11.00
C VAL A 276 -5.44 -4.16 -12.18
N PHE A 277 -5.34 -2.83 -12.04
CA PHE A 277 -5.48 -1.88 -13.16
C PHE A 277 -4.21 -1.06 -13.37
N GLU A 278 -4.08 -0.40 -14.52
CA GLU A 278 -2.80 0.19 -14.96
C GLU A 278 -2.75 1.71 -14.76
N ASP A 279 -3.74 2.42 -15.27
CA ASP A 279 -3.69 3.87 -15.40
C ASP A 279 -4.34 4.59 -14.20
N SER A 280 -3.78 5.72 -13.80
CA SER A 280 -4.32 6.56 -12.72
C SER A 280 -5.50 7.41 -13.19
N ASN A 281 -6.56 6.76 -13.67
CA ASN A 281 -7.83 7.39 -14.03
C ASN A 281 -9.03 6.52 -13.62
N ALA A 282 -10.19 7.14 -13.42
CA ALA A 282 -11.39 6.46 -12.94
C ALA A 282 -11.90 5.37 -13.89
N TRP A 283 -11.70 5.53 -15.21
CA TRP A 283 -12.11 4.52 -16.18
C TRP A 283 -11.32 3.21 -16.01
N SER A 284 -10.00 3.29 -15.87
CA SER A 284 -9.14 2.12 -15.65
C SER A 284 -9.50 1.41 -14.34
N LEU A 285 -9.76 2.18 -13.27
CA LEU A 285 -10.28 1.68 -12.00
C LEU A 285 -11.64 0.96 -12.16
N LEU A 286 -12.59 1.57 -12.88
CA LEU A 286 -13.91 0.97 -13.15
C LEU A 286 -13.82 -0.36 -13.91
N ARG A 287 -12.82 -0.54 -14.79
CA ARG A 287 -12.59 -1.84 -15.45
C ARG A 287 -12.18 -2.93 -14.45
N ALA A 288 -11.39 -2.62 -13.43
CA ALA A 288 -11.07 -3.57 -12.36
C ALA A 288 -12.27 -3.80 -11.43
N ILE A 289 -13.03 -2.75 -11.09
CA ILE A 289 -14.27 -2.89 -10.30
C ILE A 289 -15.24 -3.83 -11.01
N ARG A 290 -15.44 -3.65 -12.32
CA ARG A 290 -16.27 -4.55 -13.12
C ARG A 290 -15.80 -6.00 -13.07
N ARG A 291 -14.49 -6.25 -13.09
CA ARG A 291 -13.95 -7.61 -12.95
C ARG A 291 -14.22 -8.21 -11.57
N ALA A 292 -14.19 -7.39 -10.51
CA ALA A 292 -14.60 -7.83 -9.18
C ALA A 292 -16.07 -8.27 -9.16
N PHE A 293 -16.98 -7.51 -9.77
CA PHE A 293 -18.39 -7.93 -9.92
C PHE A 293 -18.56 -9.21 -10.74
N VAL A 294 -17.82 -9.36 -11.84
CA VAL A 294 -17.85 -10.59 -12.65
C VAL A 294 -17.39 -11.79 -11.81
N LEU A 295 -16.29 -11.68 -11.06
CA LEU A 295 -15.82 -12.75 -10.19
C LEU A 295 -16.81 -13.04 -9.05
N TRP A 296 -17.41 -11.99 -8.46
CA TRP A 296 -18.41 -12.09 -7.39
C TRP A 296 -19.63 -12.92 -7.81
N SER A 297 -20.08 -12.77 -9.07
CA SER A 297 -21.17 -13.58 -9.64
C SER A 297 -20.84 -15.07 -9.78
N ARG A 298 -19.59 -15.48 -9.51
CA ARG A 298 -19.11 -16.87 -9.56
C ARG A 298 -18.52 -17.27 -8.21
N PRO A 299 -19.36 -17.60 -7.20
CA PRO A 299 -18.92 -17.77 -5.81
C PRO A 299 -17.81 -18.80 -5.60
N SER A 300 -17.79 -19.88 -6.39
CA SER A 300 -16.72 -20.88 -6.32
C SER A 300 -15.36 -20.33 -6.78
N LEU A 301 -15.34 -19.55 -7.87
CA LEU A 301 -14.13 -18.87 -8.33
C LEU A 301 -13.71 -17.75 -7.37
N TRP A 302 -14.66 -17.00 -6.81
CA TRP A 302 -14.36 -16.04 -5.77
C TRP A 302 -13.65 -16.69 -4.58
N ARG A 303 -14.22 -17.79 -4.06
CA ARG A 303 -13.64 -18.56 -2.95
C ARG A 303 -12.26 -19.14 -3.31
N PHE A 304 -12.06 -19.58 -4.54
CA PHE A 304 -10.75 -20.04 -5.04
C PHE A 304 -9.69 -18.93 -4.94
N VAL A 305 -9.99 -17.73 -5.45
CA VAL A 305 -9.07 -16.58 -5.39
C VAL A 305 -8.83 -16.13 -3.95
N GLN A 306 -9.86 -16.14 -3.09
CA GLN A 306 -9.69 -15.85 -1.65
C GLN A 306 -8.71 -16.81 -0.97
N ARG A 307 -8.83 -18.12 -1.23
CA ARG A 307 -7.93 -19.11 -0.62
C ARG A 307 -6.50 -18.95 -1.13
N GLN A 308 -6.33 -18.60 -2.40
CA GLN A 308 -5.01 -18.30 -2.95
C GLN A 308 -4.41 -17.03 -2.34
N ALA A 309 -5.20 -15.96 -2.21
CA ALA A 309 -4.79 -14.73 -1.53
C ALA A 309 -4.31 -14.99 -0.09
N MET A 310 -5.06 -15.78 0.68
CA MET A 310 -4.71 -16.14 2.07
C MET A 310 -3.55 -17.13 2.18
N ALA A 311 -3.17 -17.81 1.09
CA ALA A 311 -2.02 -18.71 1.05
C ALA A 311 -0.69 -18.00 0.82
N MET A 312 -0.72 -16.72 0.42
CA MET A 312 0.50 -15.92 0.22
C MET A 312 1.19 -15.64 1.55
N ASP A 313 2.51 -15.84 1.60
CA ASP A 313 3.33 -15.58 2.78
C ASP A 313 4.14 -14.28 2.59
N PHE A 314 3.90 -13.32 3.48
CA PHE A 314 4.64 -12.06 3.58
C PHE A 314 5.29 -11.95 4.96
N SER A 315 6.04 -12.97 5.38
CA SER A 315 6.72 -13.00 6.68
C SER A 315 7.90 -12.03 6.78
N TRP A 316 8.02 -11.35 7.93
CA TRP A 316 9.21 -10.56 8.27
C TRP A 316 10.49 -11.38 8.36
N GLN A 317 10.41 -12.69 8.67
CA GLN A 317 11.60 -13.54 8.72
C GLN A 317 12.24 -13.71 7.33
N VAL A 318 11.42 -13.77 6.29
CA VAL A 318 11.89 -13.82 4.89
C VAL A 318 12.58 -12.51 4.54
N ALA A 319 11.96 -11.36 4.83
CA ALA A 319 12.58 -10.05 4.61
C ALA A 319 13.91 -9.89 5.39
N ALA A 320 13.95 -10.33 6.65
CA ALA A 320 15.13 -10.26 7.50
C ALA A 320 16.31 -11.09 6.94
N LYS A 321 16.03 -12.21 6.25
CA LYS A 321 17.07 -13.00 5.59
C LYS A 321 17.78 -12.18 4.50
N SER A 322 17.04 -11.46 3.66
CA SER A 322 17.59 -10.59 2.61
C SER A 322 18.40 -9.44 3.20
N TYR A 323 17.92 -8.81 4.28
CA TYR A 323 18.68 -7.79 5.00
C TYR A 323 19.98 -8.35 5.59
N ARG A 324 19.93 -9.54 6.21
CA ARG A 324 21.10 -10.20 6.78
C ARG A 324 22.16 -10.48 5.71
N GLU A 325 21.77 -11.00 4.56
CA GLU A 325 22.67 -11.24 3.43
C GLU A 325 23.34 -9.95 2.95
N LEU A 326 22.58 -8.86 2.86
CA LEU A 326 23.12 -7.52 2.58
C LEU A 326 24.13 -7.08 3.64
N TYR A 327 23.82 -7.23 4.93
CA TYR A 327 24.71 -6.81 6.01
C TYR A 327 26.03 -7.57 6.02
N TYR A 328 26.02 -8.88 5.74
CA TYR A 328 27.25 -9.66 5.60
C TYR A 328 28.06 -9.27 4.36
N ARG A 329 27.43 -8.88 3.25
CA ARG A 329 28.11 -8.40 2.04
C ARG A 329 28.84 -7.07 2.26
N LEU A 330 28.35 -6.23 3.17
CA LEU A 330 28.93 -4.91 3.44
C LEU A 330 30.11 -4.94 4.42
N LYS A 331 30.23 -6.02 5.22
CA LYS A 331 31.40 -6.26 6.07
C LYS A 331 32.65 -6.43 5.21
#